data_AF-A0AAU2B2Y1-F1
#
_entry.id   AF-A0AAU2B2Y1-F1
#
_cell.length_a   1.000
_cell.length_b   1.000
_cell.length_c   1.000
_cell.angle_alpha   90.00
_cell.angle_beta   90.00
_cell.angle_gamma   90.00
#
_symmetry.space_group_name_H-M   'P 1'
#
loop_
_entity.id
_entity.type
_entity.pdbx_description
1 polymer ?
#
loop_
_entity_poly.entity_id
_entity_poly.type
_entity_poly.pdbx_seq_one_letter_code
_entity_poly.pdbx_strand_id
1 'polypeptide(L)'
;MDCEEVMLTVRITAAERALLRALARGHGSDVSEVAADGLLDVIPALHGDAAALRLTRVLARPAPCAVTLWLPSPVADLLPLLGDRVALDCGLSTCPASLALAAALRLWLAGDPARLAASLATMHAPRACRTAVPLLGVAA
;
A
#
# COMPACT_ATOMS: atom_id res chain seq x y z
N MET A 1 9.70 15.62 -14.57
CA MET A 1 8.54 15.90 -13.70
C MET A 1 9.08 15.81 -12.30
N ASP A 2 9.13 16.92 -11.59
CA ASP A 2 9.54 16.93 -10.19
C ASP A 2 8.39 16.29 -9.40
N CYS A 3 8.53 15.00 -9.08
CA CYS A 3 7.61 14.34 -8.18
C CYS A 3 7.84 14.95 -6.81
N GLU A 4 6.95 15.84 -6.38
CA GLU A 4 6.91 16.23 -4.99
C GLU A 4 6.68 14.97 -4.16
N GLU A 5 7.56 14.72 -3.19
CA GLU A 5 7.50 13.57 -2.30
C GLU A 5 7.18 14.05 -0.89
N VAL A 6 6.23 13.36 -0.25
CA VAL A 6 5.84 13.61 1.13
C VAL A 6 6.53 12.60 2.03
N MET A 7 7.34 13.09 2.96
CA MET A 7 8.01 12.26 3.94
C MET A 7 7.08 11.97 5.13
N LEU A 8 6.86 10.70 5.43
CA LEU A 8 6.06 10.25 6.58
C LEU A 8 6.80 9.19 7.38
N THR A 9 6.64 9.23 8.70
CA THR A 9 7.18 8.18 9.58
C THR A 9 6.03 7.36 10.14
N VAL A 10 6.08 6.05 9.91
CA VAL A 10 5.07 5.08 10.34
C VAL A 10 5.61 4.11 11.37
N ARG A 11 4.70 3.54 12.16
CA ARG A 11 5.00 2.52 13.16
C ARG A 11 4.56 1.16 12.65
N ILE A 12 5.51 0.24 12.55
CA ILE A 12 5.29 -1.16 12.15
C ILE A 12 5.99 -2.13 13.12
N THR A 13 5.68 -3.42 13.02
CA THR A 13 6.36 -4.48 13.76
C THR A 13 7.73 -4.79 13.16
N ALA A 14 8.57 -5.47 13.93
CA ALA A 14 9.88 -5.92 13.44
C ALA A 14 9.73 -6.93 12.27
N ALA A 15 8.72 -7.80 12.33
CA ALA A 15 8.41 -8.76 11.27
C ALA A 15 7.93 -8.05 9.99
N GLU A 16 7.02 -7.08 10.12
CA GLU A 16 6.55 -6.24 9.01
C GLU A 16 7.72 -5.48 8.35
N ARG A 17 8.62 -4.90 9.15
CA ARG A 17 9.83 -4.24 8.64
C ARG A 17 10.76 -5.19 7.88
N ALA A 18 10.93 -6.41 8.39
CA ALA A 18 11.77 -7.43 7.75
C ALA A 18 11.15 -7.88 6.42
N LEU A 19 9.83 -8.09 6.38
CA LEU A 19 9.10 -8.44 5.18
C LEU A 19 9.17 -7.34 4.12
N LEU A 20 8.93 -6.08 4.51
CA LEU A 20 9.00 -4.94 3.60
C LEU A 20 10.39 -4.82 2.94
N ARG A 21 11.46 -5.05 3.72
CA ARG A 21 12.84 -5.10 3.19
C ARG A 21 13.12 -6.32 2.32
N ALA A 22 12.46 -7.44 2.57
CA ALA A 22 12.59 -8.63 1.73
C ALA A 22 11.89 -8.40 0.38
N LEU A 23 10.70 -7.79 0.39
CA LEU A 23 9.97 -7.42 -0.82
C LEU A 23 10.75 -6.40 -1.66
N ALA A 24 11.25 -5.32 -1.06
CA ALA A 24 12.10 -4.33 -1.75
C ALA A 24 13.32 -4.99 -2.41
N ARG A 25 14.04 -5.85 -1.68
CA ARG A 25 15.19 -6.60 -2.23
C ARG A 25 14.79 -7.56 -3.35
N GLY A 26 13.66 -8.26 -3.20
CA GLY A 26 13.17 -9.20 -4.22
C GLY A 26 12.65 -8.50 -5.47
N HIS A 27 12.15 -7.27 -5.34
CA HIS A 27 11.65 -6.45 -6.43
C HIS A 27 12.74 -5.61 -7.09
N GLY A 28 13.89 -5.41 -6.43
CA GLY A 28 14.97 -4.56 -6.92
C GLY A 28 14.70 -3.06 -6.76
N SER A 29 13.75 -2.69 -5.90
CA SER A 29 13.33 -1.32 -5.63
C SER A 29 13.62 -0.89 -4.19
N ASP A 30 13.31 0.36 -3.87
CA ASP A 30 13.40 0.85 -2.50
C ASP A 30 12.16 0.52 -1.65
N VAL A 31 12.29 0.74 -0.34
CA VAL A 31 11.22 0.45 0.63
C VAL A 31 10.03 1.41 0.48
N SER A 32 10.27 2.63 0.00
CA SER A 32 9.25 3.66 -0.18
C SER A 32 8.36 3.35 -1.38
N GLU A 33 8.96 2.94 -2.50
CA GLU A 33 8.28 2.51 -3.73
C GLU A 33 7.38 1.30 -3.44
N VAL A 34 7.92 0.26 -2.79
CA VAL A 34 7.13 -0.92 -2.39
C VAL A 34 5.99 -0.55 -1.44
N ALA A 35 6.20 0.41 -0.54
CA ALA A 35 5.15 0.86 0.36
C ALA A 35 4.06 1.67 -0.37
N ALA A 36 4.43 2.47 -1.37
CA ALA A 36 3.49 3.20 -2.21
C ALA A 36 2.64 2.23 -3.05
N ASP A 37 3.26 1.24 -3.68
CA ASP A 37 2.55 0.20 -4.43
C ASP A 37 1.65 -0.65 -3.54
N GLY A 38 2.15 -1.03 -2.36
CA GLY A 38 1.37 -1.76 -1.38
C GLY A 38 0.15 -0.97 -0.90
N LEU A 39 0.26 0.36 -0.83
CA LEU A 39 -0.87 1.23 -0.55
C LEU A 39 -1.91 1.17 -1.67
N LEU A 40 -1.48 1.24 -2.94
CA LEU A 40 -2.39 1.14 -4.08
C LEU A 40 -3.07 -0.23 -4.15
N ASP A 41 -2.36 -1.30 -3.83
CA ASP A 41 -2.85 -2.68 -3.80
C ASP A 41 -3.87 -2.92 -2.67
N VAL A 42 -3.72 -2.25 -1.52
CA VAL A 42 -4.60 -2.46 -0.35
C VAL A 42 -5.87 -1.61 -0.36
N ILE A 43 -5.92 -0.51 -1.14
CA ILE A 43 -7.09 0.38 -1.23
C ILE A 43 -8.40 -0.39 -1.51
N PRO A 44 -8.47 -1.33 -2.48
CA PRO A 44 -9.69 -2.10 -2.71
C PRO A 44 -10.08 -2.96 -1.51
N ALA A 45 -9.11 -3.51 -0.79
CA ALA A 45 -9.34 -4.36 0.37
C ALA A 45 -9.90 -3.58 1.57
N LEU A 46 -9.63 -2.27 1.66
CA LEU A 46 -10.13 -1.39 2.73
C LEU A 46 -11.62 -1.04 2.60
N HIS A 47 -12.21 -1.23 1.41
CA HIS A 47 -13.61 -0.93 1.15
C HIS A 47 -14.56 -2.11 1.44
N GLY A 48 -14.04 -3.29 1.80
CA GLY A 48 -14.87 -4.46 2.13
C GLY A 48 -15.21 -4.56 3.62
N ASP A 49 -16.36 -5.13 3.97
CA ASP A 49 -16.81 -5.29 5.37
C ASP A 49 -15.86 -6.12 6.24
N ALA A 50 -15.10 -7.04 5.65
CA ALA A 50 -14.08 -7.82 6.35
C ALA A 50 -12.83 -7.01 6.73
N ALA A 51 -12.67 -5.79 6.20
CA ALA A 51 -11.51 -4.94 6.43
C ALA A 51 -11.44 -4.44 7.86
N ALA A 52 -12.57 -4.02 8.43
CA ALA A 52 -12.63 -3.43 9.77
C ALA A 52 -12.05 -4.38 10.83
N LEU A 53 -12.52 -5.64 10.89
CA LEU A 53 -12.01 -6.63 11.85
C LEU A 53 -10.51 -6.94 11.65
N ARG A 54 -10.02 -6.94 10.41
CA ARG A 54 -8.60 -7.17 10.12
C ARG A 54 -7.76 -5.97 10.55
N LEU A 55 -8.22 -4.76 10.27
CA LEU A 55 -7.60 -3.52 10.70
C LEU A 55 -7.48 -3.47 12.22
N THR A 56 -8.55 -3.74 12.96
CA THR A 56 -8.52 -3.73 14.43
C THR A 56 -7.50 -4.74 14.97
N ARG A 57 -7.46 -5.96 14.41
CA ARG A 57 -6.50 -6.99 14.83
C ARG A 57 -5.06 -6.60 14.56
N VAL A 58 -4.80 -5.98 13.41
CA VAL A 58 -3.46 -5.54 13.03
C VAL A 58 -3.00 -4.37 13.90
N LEU A 59 -3.88 -3.38 14.11
CA LEU A 59 -3.58 -2.20 14.91
C LEU A 59 -3.43 -2.51 16.40
N ALA A 60 -4.13 -3.52 16.92
CA ALA A 60 -3.96 -3.98 18.30
C ALA A 60 -2.56 -4.56 18.60
N ARG A 61 -1.81 -4.99 17.57
CA ARG A 61 -0.45 -5.51 17.77
C ARG A 61 0.54 -4.37 17.98
N PRO A 62 1.41 -4.44 19.00
CA PRO A 62 2.40 -3.38 19.26
C PRO A 62 3.40 -3.25 18.12
N ALA A 63 3.65 -2.01 17.69
CA ALA A 63 4.53 -1.67 16.57
C ALA A 63 5.74 -0.84 17.04
N PRO A 64 6.83 -1.50 17.48
CA PRO A 64 7.99 -0.80 18.06
C PRO A 64 8.91 -0.14 17.02
N CYS A 65 8.81 -0.47 15.73
CA CYS A 65 9.73 0.03 14.71
C CYS A 65 9.18 1.28 14.03
N ALA A 66 9.98 2.35 13.98
CA ALA A 66 9.73 3.50 13.12
C ALA A 66 10.37 3.27 11.74
N VAL A 67 9.63 3.54 10.67
CA VAL A 67 10.13 3.55 9.30
C VAL A 67 9.71 4.86 8.63
N THR A 68 10.67 5.58 8.07
CA THR A 68 10.43 6.78 7.28
C THR A 68 10.29 6.39 5.82
N LEU A 69 9.21 6.83 5.20
CA LEU A 69 8.82 6.53 3.83
C LEU A 69 8.64 7.84 3.06
N TRP A 70 9.01 7.82 1.79
CA TRP A 70 8.81 8.92 0.85
C TRP A 70 7.68 8.52 -0.10
N LEU A 71 6.54 9.20 -0.01
CA LEU A 71 5.42 8.90 -0.87
C LEU A 71 5.30 9.95 -1.98
N PRO A 72 5.05 9.54 -3.23
CA PRO A 72 4.67 10.49 -4.27
C PRO A 72 3.42 11.28 -3.83
N SER A 73 3.37 12.59 -4.07
CA SER A 73 2.22 13.43 -3.69
C SER A 73 0.85 12.85 -4.08
N PRO A 74 0.63 12.30 -5.30
CA PRO A 74 -0.65 11.71 -5.65
C PRO A 74 -1.08 10.53 -4.77
N VAL A 75 -0.11 9.81 -4.21
CA VAL A 75 -0.34 8.70 -3.27
C VAL A 75 -0.58 9.24 -1.86
N ALA A 76 0.15 10.28 -1.46
CA ALA A 76 -0.04 10.96 -0.17
C ALA A 76 -1.43 11.64 -0.08
N ASP A 77 -1.96 12.14 -1.19
CA ASP A 77 -3.29 12.76 -1.29
C ASP A 77 -4.44 11.78 -0.98
N LEU A 78 -4.18 10.46 -1.02
CA LEU A 78 -5.15 9.43 -0.66
C LEU A 78 -5.22 9.21 0.86
N LEU A 79 -4.21 9.65 1.62
CA LEU A 79 -4.12 9.39 3.06
C LEU A 79 -5.25 10.01 3.89
N PRO A 80 -5.79 11.20 3.59
CA PRO A 80 -6.97 11.72 4.29
C PRO A 80 -8.18 10.79 4.16
N LEU A 81 -8.47 10.31 2.95
CA LEU A 81 -9.59 9.38 2.69
C LEU A 81 -9.41 8.06 3.45
N LEU A 82 -8.18 7.55 3.48
CA LEU A 82 -7.82 6.36 4.25
C LEU A 82 -7.95 6.62 5.76
N GLY A 83 -7.56 7.82 6.21
CA GLY A 83 -7.68 8.25 7.60
C GLY A 83 -9.13 8.26 8.06
N ASP A 84 -10.04 8.84 7.28
CA ASP A 84 -11.47 8.84 7.60
C ASP A 84 -12.02 7.42 7.71
N ARG A 85 -11.62 6.54 6.78
CA ARG A 85 -12.05 5.13 6.81
C ARG A 85 -11.53 4.39 8.04
N VAL A 86 -10.24 4.53 8.36
CA VAL A 86 -9.62 3.90 9.53
C VAL A 86 -10.24 4.46 10.82
N ALA A 87 -10.52 5.76 10.88
CA ALA A 87 -11.17 6.39 12.01
C ALA A 87 -12.57 5.81 12.25
N LEU A 88 -13.37 5.67 11.19
CA LEU A 88 -14.70 5.04 11.25
C LEU A 88 -14.61 3.59 11.73
N ASP A 89 -13.73 2.78 11.12
CA ASP A 89 -13.62 1.35 11.42
C ASP A 89 -13.03 1.07 12.82
N CYS A 90 -12.27 2.00 13.38
CA CYS A 90 -11.64 1.88 14.70
C CYS A 90 -12.32 2.70 15.80
N GLY A 91 -13.38 3.46 15.48
CA GLY A 91 -14.08 4.33 16.43
C GLY A 91 -13.24 5.51 16.93
N LEU A 92 -12.32 6.02 16.11
CA LEU A 92 -11.50 7.20 16.41
C LEU A 92 -12.20 8.48 15.94
N SER A 93 -11.96 9.60 16.64
CA SER A 93 -12.48 10.91 16.21
C SER A 93 -11.73 11.48 15.01
N THR A 94 -10.41 11.23 14.93
CA THR A 94 -9.55 11.59 13.81
C THR A 94 -8.44 10.55 13.66
N CYS A 95 -7.91 10.40 12.45
CA CYS A 95 -6.77 9.54 12.17
C CYS A 95 -5.68 10.33 11.45
N PRO A 96 -4.49 10.52 12.05
CA PRO A 96 -3.41 11.22 11.37
C PRO A 96 -2.90 10.41 10.17
N ALA A 97 -2.40 11.09 9.13
CA ALA A 97 -1.93 10.48 7.89
C ALA A 97 -0.88 9.37 8.13
N SER A 98 0.00 9.54 9.11
CA SER A 98 0.98 8.51 9.50
C SER A 98 0.35 7.25 10.08
N LEU A 99 -0.75 7.38 10.82
CA LEU A 99 -1.49 6.23 11.35
C LEU A 99 -2.33 5.57 10.27
N ALA A 100 -2.94 6.36 9.37
CA ALA A 100 -3.66 5.82 8.20
C ALA A 100 -2.73 4.99 7.32
N LEU A 101 -1.55 5.54 7.00
CA LEU A 101 -0.52 4.84 6.25
C LEU A 101 -0.01 3.59 7.00
N ALA A 102 0.22 3.69 8.31
CA ALA A 102 0.60 2.53 9.12
C ALA A 102 -0.49 1.45 9.08
N ALA A 103 -1.77 1.81 9.22
CA ALA A 103 -2.88 0.87 9.21
C ALA A 103 -2.97 0.13 7.87
N ALA A 104 -2.93 0.88 6.76
CA ALA A 104 -2.99 0.34 5.42
C ALA A 104 -1.78 -0.56 5.12
N LEU A 105 -0.57 -0.11 5.42
CA LEU A 105 0.66 -0.87 5.19
C LEU A 105 0.69 -2.16 6.01
N ARG A 106 0.28 -2.10 7.29
CA ARG A 106 0.27 -3.29 8.14
C ARG A 106 -0.85 -4.26 7.74
N LEU A 107 -1.99 -3.76 7.26
CA LEU A 107 -3.05 -4.60 6.69
C LEU A 107 -2.54 -5.34 5.45
N TRP A 108 -1.84 -4.62 4.56
CA TRP A 108 -1.24 -5.20 3.37
C TRP A 108 -0.18 -6.27 3.71
N LEU A 109 0.74 -5.95 4.62
CA LEU A 109 1.79 -6.86 5.09
C LEU A 109 1.26 -8.05 5.91
N ALA A 110 0.00 -8.02 6.36
CA ALA A 110 -0.66 -9.17 6.98
C ALA A 110 -1.14 -10.21 5.95
N GLY A 111 -1.06 -9.90 4.65
CA GLY A 111 -1.34 -10.81 3.55
C GLY A 111 -0.28 -11.91 3.38
N ASP A 112 -0.50 -12.77 2.37
CA ASP A 112 0.45 -13.82 2.00
C ASP A 112 1.65 -13.21 1.24
N PRO A 113 2.89 -13.35 1.75
CA PRO A 113 4.08 -12.73 1.15
C PRO A 113 4.31 -13.12 -0.31
N ALA A 114 3.93 -14.34 -0.72
CA ALA A 114 4.07 -14.77 -2.10
C ALA A 114 3.10 -14.02 -3.03
N ARG A 115 1.88 -13.74 -2.54
CA ARG A 115 0.89 -12.94 -3.26
C ARG A 115 1.30 -11.47 -3.35
N LEU A 116 1.89 -10.93 -2.29
CA LEU A 116 2.42 -9.56 -2.30
C LEU A 116 3.54 -9.41 -3.33
N ALA A 117 4.49 -10.34 -3.35
CA ALA A 117 5.56 -10.33 -4.35
C ALA A 117 5.02 -10.44 -5.78
N ALA A 118 3.99 -11.28 -5.98
CA ALA A 118 3.31 -11.40 -7.27
C ALA A 118 2.56 -10.12 -7.67
N SER A 119 1.84 -9.46 -6.75
CA SER A 119 1.11 -8.22 -7.05
C SER A 119 2.08 -7.10 -7.45
N LEU A 120 3.19 -6.93 -6.71
CA LEU A 120 4.27 -6.01 -7.07
C LEU A 120 4.83 -6.31 -8.47
N ALA A 121 5.11 -7.58 -8.77
CA ALA A 121 5.59 -7.97 -10.10
C ALA A 121 4.57 -7.67 -11.21
N THR A 122 3.26 -7.78 -10.96
CA THR A 122 2.24 -7.45 -11.95
C THR A 122 2.05 -5.95 -12.17
N MET A 123 2.17 -5.14 -11.12
CA MET A 123 2.06 -3.67 -11.21
C MET A 123 3.21 -3.08 -12.05
N HIS A 124 4.40 -3.68 -11.95
CA HIS A 124 5.60 -3.26 -12.65
C HIS A 124 5.98 -4.10 -13.88
N ALA A 125 5.15 -5.08 -14.25
CA ALA A 125 5.32 -5.75 -15.52
C ALA A 125 5.28 -4.68 -16.63
N PRO A 126 6.28 -4.61 -17.53
CA PRO A 126 6.30 -3.61 -18.58
C PRO A 126 4.98 -3.67 -19.34
N ARG A 127 4.36 -2.50 -19.57
CA ARG A 127 3.09 -2.30 -20.31
C ARG A 127 3.05 -2.89 -21.73
N ALA A 128 3.97 -3.77 -22.11
CA ALA A 128 4.11 -4.38 -23.42
C ALA A 128 2.96 -5.33 -23.83
N CYS A 129 1.98 -5.62 -22.96
CA CYS A 129 0.85 -6.49 -23.30
C CYS A 129 -0.54 -5.85 -23.12
N ARG A 130 -0.66 -4.51 -23.12
CA ARG A 130 -1.98 -3.83 -23.06
C ARG A 130 -2.35 -2.98 -24.28
N THR A 131 -1.69 -3.19 -25.42
CA THR A 131 -2.17 -2.71 -26.72
C THR A 131 -1.84 -3.71 -27.83
N ALA A 132 -2.48 -4.86 -27.80
CA ALA A 132 -2.85 -5.57 -29.03
C ALA A 132 -4.37 -5.43 -29.16
N VAL A 133 -4.82 -4.25 -29.55
CA VAL A 133 -6.13 -4.12 -30.18
C VAL A 133 -5.98 -4.86 -31.51
N PRO A 134 -6.66 -5.98 -31.77
CA PRO A 134 -6.72 -6.47 -33.14
C PRO A 134 -7.44 -5.38 -33.93
N LEU A 135 -6.72 -4.74 -34.86
CA LEU A 135 -7.33 -3.99 -35.94
C LEU A 135 -8.28 -4.94 -36.66
N LEU A 136 -9.56 -4.85 -36.31
CA LEU A 136 -10.64 -5.42 -37.10
C LEU A 136 -10.59 -4.67 -38.44
N GLY A 137 -10.00 -5.33 -39.43
CA GLY A 137 -10.01 -4.88 -40.81
C GLY A 137 -11.45 -4.69 -41.26
N VAL A 138 -11.81 -3.43 -41.51
CA VAL A 138 -12.99 -3.10 -42.31
C VAL A 138 -12.51 -3.15 -43.75
N ALA A 139 -12.81 -4.26 -44.41
CA ALA A 139 -12.86 -4.32 -45.87
C ALA A 139 -14.23 -3.77 -46.29
N ALA A 140 -14.21 -2.72 -47.12
CA ALA A 140 -15.29 -2.32 -48.00
C ALA A 140 -14.68 -1.98 -49.36
#